data_AF-A0A9E0CPM6-F1
#
_entry.id   AF-A0A9E0CPM6-F1
#
_cell.length_a   1.000
_cell.length_b   1.000
_cell.length_c   1.000
_cell.angle_alpha   90.00
_cell.angle_beta   90.00
_cell.angle_gamma   90.00
#
_symmetry.space_group_name_H-M   'P 1'
#
loop_
_entity.id
_entity.type
_entity.pdbx_description
1 polymer ?
#
loop_
_entity_poly.entity_id
_entity_poly.type
_entity_poly.pdbx_seq_one_letter_code
_entity_poly.pdbx_strand_id
1 'polypeptide(L)'
;MKRRTLDLAFSIGGVVFSVLLLVVGLILTNQKNFAETYVRDQLKEQQISFKPAEALGSTEEFQATLLESLGSQEAVDAFVAEKNLTSEADSKCLNEFAGKQMLTGKMAECYAQDFIRLHALESSIVDGKSYTYASIGALVTEAKTAVADAKEAGESEDAIAELQATADKLQSLRVDTLLRAETLRGLLLTTYGFSVFGERAGQAAWVCYAAALVLFLLSIAGLVHAFTSKKADDVILAVEHPAPA
;
A
#
# COMPACT_ATOMS: atom_id res chain seq x y z
N MET A 1 5.94 52.81 -12.75
CA MET A 1 7.01 51.87 -13.15
C MET A 1 6.97 51.73 -14.67
N LYS A 2 8.12 51.64 -15.37
CA LYS A 2 8.09 51.42 -16.84
C LYS A 2 7.63 49.98 -17.12
N ARG A 3 6.78 49.77 -18.13
CA ARG A 3 6.25 48.44 -18.50
C ARG A 3 7.36 47.40 -18.70
N ARG A 4 8.46 47.82 -19.33
CA ARG A 4 9.68 47.02 -19.51
C ARG A 4 10.35 46.57 -18.21
N THR A 5 10.39 47.39 -17.15
CA THR A 5 10.97 46.96 -15.87
C THR A 5 10.08 45.97 -15.15
N LEU A 6 8.76 46.10 -15.30
CA LEU A 6 7.80 45.13 -14.78
C LEU A 6 7.92 43.77 -15.50
N ASP A 7 7.97 43.78 -16.84
CA ASP A 7 8.10 42.57 -17.67
C ASP A 7 9.43 41.83 -17.40
N LEU A 8 10.52 42.58 -17.25
CA LEU A 8 11.83 42.01 -16.91
C LEU A 8 11.83 41.39 -15.51
N ALA A 9 11.24 42.07 -14.52
CA ALA A 9 11.17 41.56 -13.15
C ALA A 9 10.34 40.27 -13.06
N PHE A 10 9.17 40.23 -13.70
CA PHE A 10 8.34 39.02 -13.75
C PHE A 10 9.02 37.87 -14.49
N SER A 11 9.70 38.16 -15.61
CA SER A 11 10.36 37.13 -16.38
C SER A 11 11.54 36.49 -15.62
N ILE A 12 12.37 37.31 -14.97
CA ILE A 12 13.48 36.81 -14.12
C ILE A 12 12.91 36.00 -12.95
N GLY A 13 11.88 36.51 -12.27
CA GLY A 13 11.19 35.79 -11.21
C GLY A 13 10.68 34.43 -11.68
N GLY A 14 10.04 34.38 -12.85
CA GLY A 14 9.53 33.13 -13.43
C GLY A 14 10.63 32.13 -13.78
N VAL A 15 11.80 32.58 -14.25
CA VAL A 15 12.96 31.69 -14.49
C VAL A 15 13.44 31.08 -13.17
N VAL A 16 13.58 31.90 -12.12
CA VAL A 16 14.02 31.42 -10.81
C VAL A 16 13.04 30.37 -10.25
N PHE A 17 11.74 30.63 -10.32
CA PHE A 17 10.72 29.67 -9.88
C PHE A 17 10.69 28.40 -10.75
N SER A 18 10.87 28.52 -12.06
CA SER A 18 10.95 27.36 -12.96
C SER A 18 12.13 26.46 -12.59
N VAL A 19 13.32 27.03 -12.35
CA VAL A 19 14.50 26.27 -11.93
C VAL A 19 14.26 25.61 -10.57
N LEU A 20 13.65 26.31 -9.62
CA LEU A 20 13.30 25.74 -8.32
C LEU A 20 12.36 24.53 -8.46
N LEU A 21 11.30 24.65 -9.26
CA LEU A 21 10.36 23.55 -9.51
C LEU A 21 11.02 22.38 -10.22
N LEU A 22 11.94 22.63 -11.16
CA LEU A 22 12.71 21.58 -11.81
C LEU A 22 13.55 20.80 -10.79
N VAL A 23 14.24 21.50 -9.88
CA VAL A 23 15.03 20.88 -8.80
C VAL A 23 14.14 20.06 -7.87
N VAL A 24 13.00 20.60 -7.44
CA VAL A 24 12.03 19.86 -6.61
C VAL A 24 11.53 18.62 -7.34
N GLY A 25 11.21 18.71 -8.63
CA GLY A 25 10.81 17.56 -9.43
C GLY A 25 11.88 16.47 -9.49
N LEU A 26 13.16 16.84 -9.61
CA LEU A 26 14.28 15.90 -9.59
C LEU A 26 14.45 15.22 -8.23
N ILE A 27 14.29 15.96 -7.13
CA ILE A 27 14.31 15.39 -5.77
C ILE A 27 13.16 14.39 -5.59
N LEU A 28 11.94 14.76 -6.01
CA LEU A 28 10.77 13.89 -5.91
C LEU A 28 10.92 12.63 -6.77
N THR A 29 11.53 12.74 -7.95
CA THR A 29 11.87 11.58 -8.79
C THR A 29 12.88 10.66 -8.11
N ASN A 30 13.87 11.22 -7.41
CA ASN A 30 14.79 10.43 -6.60
C ASN A 30 14.04 9.67 -5.50
N GLN A 31 13.14 10.33 -4.77
CA GLN A 31 12.32 9.69 -3.73
C GLN A 31 11.43 8.57 -4.28
N LYS A 32 10.82 8.76 -5.46
CA LYS A 32 10.08 7.71 -6.17
C LYS A 32 10.96 6.49 -6.41
N ASN A 33 12.14 6.70 -7.01
CA ASN A 33 13.05 5.61 -7.37
C ASN A 33 13.58 4.87 -6.13
N PHE A 34 13.86 5.60 -5.04
CA PHE A 34 14.24 4.99 -3.76
C PHE A 34 13.14 4.06 -3.25
N ALA A 35 11.88 4.53 -3.22
CA ALA A 35 10.75 3.73 -2.76
C ALA A 35 10.54 2.46 -3.60
N GLU A 36 10.56 2.57 -4.94
CA GLU A 36 10.43 1.41 -5.83
C GLU A 36 11.56 0.39 -5.61
N THR A 37 12.81 0.86 -5.50
CA THR A 37 13.97 -0.02 -5.34
C THR A 37 13.96 -0.69 -3.97
N TYR A 38 13.72 0.07 -2.90
CA TYR A 38 13.66 -0.43 -1.54
C TYR A 38 12.56 -1.50 -1.40
N VAL A 39 11.34 -1.22 -1.87
CA VAL A 39 10.22 -2.17 -1.83
C VAL A 39 10.58 -3.46 -2.59
N ARG A 40 11.10 -3.33 -3.82
CA ARG A 40 11.47 -4.50 -4.62
C ARG A 40 12.53 -5.35 -3.94
N ASP A 41 13.57 -4.72 -3.41
CA ASP A 41 14.71 -5.43 -2.84
C ASP A 41 14.31 -6.12 -1.51
N GLN A 42 13.54 -5.45 -0.64
CA GLN A 42 13.00 -6.05 0.58
C GLN A 42 12.06 -7.23 0.30
N LEU A 43 11.16 -7.10 -0.67
CA LEU A 43 10.24 -8.19 -1.03
C LEU A 43 10.99 -9.37 -1.69
N LYS A 44 12.01 -9.09 -2.49
CA LYS A 44 12.87 -10.11 -3.09
C LYS A 44 13.58 -10.94 -2.02
N GLU A 45 14.05 -10.33 -0.93
CA GLU A 45 14.69 -11.05 0.18
C GLU A 45 13.74 -12.02 0.88
N GLN A 46 12.44 -11.74 0.91
CA GLN A 46 11.45 -12.63 1.54
C GLN A 46 11.22 -13.93 0.74
N GLN A 47 11.59 -13.97 -0.54
CA GLN A 47 11.42 -15.14 -1.42
C GLN A 47 9.97 -15.69 -1.48
N ILE A 48 8.98 -14.83 -1.23
CA ILE A 48 7.56 -15.21 -1.31
C ILE A 48 7.12 -15.19 -2.78
N SER A 49 6.47 -16.27 -3.20
CA SER A 49 5.86 -16.39 -4.52
C SER A 49 4.39 -16.74 -4.40
N PHE A 50 3.58 -16.19 -5.31
CA PHE A 50 2.17 -16.56 -5.43
C PHE A 50 2.06 -18.00 -5.90
N LYS A 51 1.04 -18.71 -5.42
CA LYS A 51 0.69 -20.03 -5.96
C LYS A 51 0.41 -19.93 -7.47
N PRO A 52 0.78 -20.95 -8.27
CA PRO A 52 0.27 -21.08 -9.64
C PRO A 52 -1.26 -21.06 -9.67
N ALA A 53 -1.85 -20.60 -10.77
CA ALA A 53 -3.30 -20.41 -10.86
C ALA A 53 -4.05 -21.74 -10.66
N GLU A 54 -3.48 -22.83 -11.13
CA GLU A 54 -4.02 -24.19 -11.03
C GLU A 54 -3.93 -24.76 -9.61
N ALA A 55 -3.15 -24.13 -8.73
CA ALA A 55 -2.96 -24.52 -7.34
C ALA A 55 -3.67 -23.58 -6.34
N LEU A 56 -4.45 -22.61 -6.83
CA LEU A 56 -5.31 -21.79 -5.99
C LEU A 56 -6.45 -22.66 -5.45
N GLY A 57 -6.72 -22.56 -4.14
CA GLY A 57 -7.79 -23.31 -3.49
C GLY A 57 -9.15 -23.02 -4.13
N SER A 58 -9.86 -24.09 -4.47
CA SER A 58 -11.16 -23.98 -5.15
C SER A 58 -12.23 -23.42 -4.22
N THR A 59 -13.29 -22.84 -4.81
CA THR A 59 -14.43 -22.34 -4.02
C THR A 59 -15.16 -23.46 -3.28
N GLU A 60 -15.17 -24.67 -3.85
CA GLU A 60 -15.76 -25.85 -3.21
C GLU A 60 -14.97 -26.27 -1.96
N GLU A 61 -13.65 -26.35 -2.05
CA GLU A 61 -12.78 -26.66 -0.90
C GLU A 61 -12.85 -25.59 0.20
N PHE A 62 -12.90 -24.32 -0.21
CA PHE A 62 -13.06 -23.19 0.70
C PHE A 62 -14.37 -23.30 1.49
N GLN A 63 -15.49 -23.51 0.80
CA GLN A 63 -16.80 -23.66 1.45
C GLN A 63 -16.86 -24.91 2.34
N ALA A 64 -16.27 -26.02 1.91
CA ALA A 64 -16.21 -27.25 2.71
C ALA A 64 -15.45 -27.04 4.02
N THR A 65 -14.29 -26.36 3.97
CA THR A 65 -13.48 -26.06 5.16
C THR A 65 -14.23 -25.18 6.17
N LEU A 66 -14.93 -24.16 5.67
CA LEU A 66 -15.76 -23.30 6.52
C LEU A 66 -16.97 -24.05 7.09
N LEU A 67 -17.61 -24.90 6.29
CA LEU A 67 -18.76 -25.69 6.73
C LEU A 67 -18.37 -26.68 7.84
N GLU A 68 -17.21 -27.33 7.72
CA GLU A 68 -16.66 -28.18 8.77
C GLU A 68 -16.42 -27.40 10.07
N SER A 69 -15.90 -26.17 9.95
CA SER A 69 -15.55 -25.36 11.12
C SER A 69 -16.75 -24.64 11.76
N LEU A 70 -17.76 -24.27 10.98
CA LEU A 70 -18.94 -23.48 11.40
C LEU A 70 -20.21 -24.32 11.60
N GLY A 71 -20.24 -25.55 11.09
CA GLY A 71 -21.29 -26.55 11.32
C GLY A 71 -22.60 -26.33 10.56
N SER A 72 -22.79 -25.22 9.84
CA SER A 72 -23.99 -25.00 9.00
C SER A 72 -23.73 -24.03 7.84
N GLN A 73 -24.45 -24.21 6.73
CA GLN A 73 -24.33 -23.32 5.57
C GLN A 73 -24.75 -21.89 5.89
N GLU A 74 -25.78 -21.70 6.73
CA GLU A 74 -26.22 -20.37 7.17
C GLU A 74 -25.10 -19.60 7.88
N ALA A 75 -24.35 -20.29 8.74
CA ALA A 75 -23.19 -19.70 9.41
C ALA A 75 -22.04 -19.40 8.43
N VAL A 76 -21.80 -20.28 7.45
CA VAL A 76 -20.81 -20.04 6.37
C VAL A 76 -21.18 -18.78 5.58
N ASP A 77 -22.42 -18.67 5.11
CA ASP A 77 -22.88 -17.55 4.31
C ASP A 77 -22.81 -16.23 5.11
N ALA A 78 -23.23 -16.26 6.37
CA ALA A 78 -23.13 -15.12 7.28
C ALA A 78 -21.67 -14.71 7.50
N PHE A 79 -20.77 -15.67 7.71
CA PHE A 79 -19.34 -15.42 7.93
C PHE A 79 -18.67 -14.83 6.69
N VAL A 80 -18.92 -15.40 5.51
CA VAL A 80 -18.40 -14.92 4.22
C VAL A 80 -18.88 -13.50 3.94
N ALA A 81 -20.16 -13.21 4.19
CA ALA A 81 -20.73 -11.88 4.02
C ALA A 81 -20.15 -10.87 5.02
N GLU A 82 -20.09 -11.20 6.32
CA GLU A 82 -19.58 -10.32 7.37
C GLU A 82 -18.10 -9.98 7.14
N LYS A 83 -17.29 -10.97 6.80
CA LYS A 83 -15.84 -10.80 6.61
C LYS A 83 -15.47 -10.34 5.20
N ASN A 84 -16.44 -10.21 4.28
CA ASN A 84 -16.21 -9.92 2.87
C ASN A 84 -15.09 -10.82 2.30
N LEU A 85 -15.29 -12.13 2.42
CA LEU A 85 -14.33 -13.15 2.01
C LEU A 85 -14.66 -13.68 0.62
N THR A 86 -13.61 -14.10 -0.09
CA THR A 86 -13.69 -14.83 -1.35
C THR A 86 -12.67 -15.97 -1.29
N SER A 87 -12.92 -17.06 -2.01
CA SER A 87 -11.93 -18.14 -2.15
C SER A 87 -10.65 -17.64 -2.85
N GLU A 88 -9.57 -18.42 -2.75
CA GLU A 88 -8.34 -18.13 -3.49
C GLU A 88 -8.60 -18.08 -5.00
N ALA A 89 -9.34 -19.06 -5.53
CA ALA A 89 -9.67 -19.16 -6.95
C ALA A 89 -10.54 -17.99 -7.46
N ASP A 90 -11.41 -17.43 -6.62
CA ASP A 90 -12.28 -16.30 -7.00
C ASP A 90 -11.60 -14.93 -6.79
N SER A 91 -10.45 -14.88 -6.10
CA SER A 91 -9.69 -13.64 -5.95
C SER A 91 -9.11 -13.20 -7.29
N LYS A 92 -9.62 -12.08 -7.81
CA LYS A 92 -9.04 -11.41 -8.99
C LYS A 92 -7.56 -11.11 -8.80
N CYS A 93 -7.20 -10.73 -7.59
CA CYS A 93 -5.86 -10.29 -7.26
C CYS A 93 -4.85 -11.46 -7.27
N LEU A 94 -5.21 -12.58 -6.63
CA LEU A 94 -4.35 -13.77 -6.61
C LEU A 94 -4.18 -14.36 -8.01
N ASN A 95 -5.25 -14.35 -8.82
CA ASN A 95 -5.17 -14.76 -10.22
C ASN A 95 -4.27 -13.85 -11.07
N GLU A 96 -4.34 -12.52 -10.89
CA GLU A 96 -3.51 -11.56 -11.63
C GLU A 96 -2.00 -11.82 -11.41
N PHE A 97 -1.61 -12.19 -10.19
CA PHE A 97 -0.22 -12.41 -9.81
C PHE A 97 0.19 -13.88 -9.70
N ALA A 98 -0.69 -14.81 -10.10
CA ALA A 98 -0.45 -16.24 -9.97
C ALA A 98 0.91 -16.69 -10.55
N GLY A 99 1.63 -17.51 -9.79
CA GLY A 99 2.95 -18.03 -10.14
C GLY A 99 4.09 -16.99 -10.18
N LYS A 100 3.82 -15.70 -9.90
CA LYS A 100 4.86 -14.66 -9.89
C LYS A 100 5.52 -14.58 -8.52
N GLN A 101 6.79 -14.14 -8.50
CA GLN A 101 7.43 -13.72 -7.26
C GLN A 101 6.86 -12.36 -6.81
N MET A 102 6.60 -12.20 -5.53
CA MET A 102 6.09 -10.95 -4.95
C MET A 102 7.22 -9.91 -4.92
N LEU A 103 7.19 -8.95 -5.84
CA LEU A 103 8.27 -7.95 -6.00
C LEU A 103 7.78 -6.50 -6.01
N THR A 104 6.48 -6.27 -5.87
CA THR A 104 5.90 -4.92 -5.88
C THR A 104 5.01 -4.71 -4.67
N GLY A 105 4.81 -3.46 -4.26
CA GLY A 105 3.91 -3.14 -3.16
C GLY A 105 2.46 -3.55 -3.44
N LYS A 106 2.01 -3.49 -4.71
CA LYS A 106 0.66 -3.95 -5.09
C LYS A 106 0.48 -5.46 -4.89
N MET A 107 1.52 -6.24 -5.20
CA MET A 107 1.55 -7.67 -4.89
C MET A 107 1.57 -7.92 -3.38
N ALA A 108 2.30 -7.11 -2.60
CA ALA A 108 2.30 -7.22 -1.14
C ALA A 108 0.92 -6.96 -0.52
N GLU A 109 0.20 -5.94 -1.00
CA GLU A 109 -1.20 -5.69 -0.62
C GLU A 109 -2.08 -6.90 -0.95
N CYS A 110 -1.95 -7.43 -2.17
CA CYS A 110 -2.69 -8.58 -2.64
C CYS A 110 -2.54 -9.80 -1.73
N TYR A 111 -1.29 -10.19 -1.48
CA TYR A 111 -0.96 -11.35 -0.68
C TYR A 111 -1.41 -11.17 0.77
N ALA A 112 -1.29 -9.97 1.33
CA ALA A 112 -1.73 -9.68 2.68
C ALA A 112 -3.26 -9.74 2.85
N GLN A 113 -4.03 -9.27 1.87
CA GLN A 113 -5.48 -9.10 1.99
C GLN A 113 -6.29 -10.29 1.47
N ASP A 114 -5.80 -10.97 0.45
CA ASP A 114 -6.55 -12.03 -0.24
C ASP A 114 -6.01 -13.42 0.11
N PHE A 115 -4.74 -13.56 0.51
CA PHE A 115 -4.16 -14.84 0.90
C PHE A 115 -4.01 -14.99 2.42
N ILE A 116 -3.20 -14.16 3.07
CA ILE A 116 -2.91 -14.34 4.51
C ILE A 116 -4.17 -14.10 5.34
N ARG A 117 -4.96 -13.07 5.02
CA ARG A 117 -6.20 -12.76 5.74
C ARG A 117 -7.20 -13.91 5.67
N LEU A 118 -7.36 -14.51 4.49
CA LEU A 118 -8.27 -15.63 4.24
C LEU A 118 -7.92 -16.79 5.18
N HIS A 119 -6.68 -17.27 5.11
CA HIS A 119 -6.22 -18.41 5.92
C HIS A 119 -6.16 -18.12 7.43
N ALA A 120 -5.85 -16.87 7.82
CA ALA A 120 -5.89 -16.48 9.22
C ALA A 120 -7.33 -16.51 9.77
N LEU A 121 -8.31 -16.09 8.97
CA LEU A 121 -9.72 -16.12 9.35
C LEU A 121 -10.26 -17.55 9.39
N GLU A 122 -9.93 -18.40 8.41
CA GLU A 122 -10.26 -19.84 8.44
C GLU A 122 -9.70 -20.50 9.71
N SER A 123 -8.41 -20.32 9.97
CA SER A 123 -7.73 -20.92 11.14
C SER A 123 -8.26 -20.39 12.47
N SER A 124 -8.85 -19.19 12.48
CA SER A 124 -9.36 -18.55 13.69
C SER A 124 -10.63 -19.16 14.25
N ILE A 125 -11.28 -20.06 13.50
CA ILE A 125 -12.55 -20.64 13.87
C ILE A 125 -12.31 -21.79 14.87
N VAL A 126 -12.82 -21.62 16.08
CA VAL A 126 -12.82 -22.62 17.14
C VAL A 126 -14.26 -22.77 17.62
N ASP A 127 -14.78 -24.00 17.61
CA ASP A 127 -16.15 -24.32 18.03
C ASP A 127 -17.22 -23.43 17.38
N GLY A 128 -17.11 -23.23 16.07
CA GLY A 128 -18.05 -22.41 15.28
C GLY A 128 -17.92 -20.89 15.47
N LYS A 129 -16.90 -20.43 16.22
CA LYS A 129 -16.67 -18.99 16.49
C LYS A 129 -15.31 -18.56 16.01
N SER A 130 -15.25 -17.46 15.27
CA SER A 130 -13.99 -16.85 14.83
C SER A 130 -13.40 -15.96 15.92
N TYR A 131 -12.09 -16.08 16.15
CA TYR A 131 -11.37 -15.31 17.14
C TYR A 131 -10.30 -14.39 16.53
N THR A 132 -9.94 -13.35 17.27
CA THR A 132 -8.78 -12.50 16.96
C THR A 132 -7.65 -12.85 17.91
N TYR A 133 -6.44 -12.35 17.64
CA TYR A 133 -5.32 -12.44 18.58
C TYR A 133 -5.69 -11.99 20.00
N ALA A 134 -6.53 -10.95 20.12
CA ALA A 134 -6.98 -10.42 21.39
C ALA A 134 -8.04 -11.30 22.06
N SER A 135 -9.07 -11.71 21.30
CA SER A 135 -10.21 -12.44 21.90
C SER A 135 -9.92 -13.90 22.19
N ILE A 136 -9.01 -14.56 21.47
CA ILE A 136 -8.64 -15.97 21.75
C ILE A 136 -7.92 -16.14 23.10
N GLY A 137 -7.36 -15.05 23.66
CA GLY A 137 -6.64 -15.10 24.93
C GLY A 137 -7.47 -15.64 26.09
N ALA A 138 -8.79 -15.42 26.07
CA ALA A 138 -9.70 -15.96 27.09
C ALA A 138 -9.75 -17.50 27.04
N LEU A 139 -9.88 -18.10 25.84
CA LEU A 139 -9.91 -19.56 25.68
C LEU A 139 -8.59 -20.20 26.08
N VAL A 140 -7.47 -19.56 25.76
CA VAL A 140 -6.15 -20.04 26.17
C VAL A 140 -6.03 -20.09 27.69
N THR A 141 -6.51 -19.04 28.38
CA THR A 141 -6.50 -19.00 29.84
C THR A 141 -7.41 -20.07 30.43
N GLU A 142 -8.63 -20.19 29.92
CA GLU A 142 -9.61 -21.21 30.33
C GLU A 142 -9.05 -22.62 30.18
N ALA A 143 -8.47 -22.95 29.01
CA ALA A 143 -7.87 -24.26 28.77
C ALA A 143 -6.69 -24.55 29.72
N LYS A 144 -5.86 -23.55 30.03
CA LYS A 144 -4.77 -23.72 31.01
C LYS A 144 -5.27 -23.89 32.44
N THR A 145 -6.35 -23.21 32.81
CA THR A 145 -7.02 -23.41 34.10
C THR A 145 -7.59 -24.82 34.19
N ALA A 146 -8.26 -25.31 33.15
CA ALA A 146 -8.77 -26.69 33.12
C ALA A 146 -7.66 -27.74 33.34
N VAL A 147 -6.47 -27.54 32.77
CA VAL A 147 -5.30 -28.40 33.02
C VAL A 147 -4.86 -28.35 34.49
N ALA A 148 -4.83 -27.17 35.10
CA ALA A 148 -4.45 -27.01 36.50
C ALA A 148 -5.47 -27.67 37.43
N ASP A 149 -6.76 -27.44 37.19
CA ASP A 149 -7.86 -28.00 37.96
C ASP A 149 -7.87 -29.54 37.87
N ALA A 150 -7.63 -30.12 36.68
CA ALA A 150 -7.53 -31.57 36.50
C ALA A 150 -6.34 -32.18 37.27
N LYS A 151 -5.21 -31.47 37.33
CA LYS A 151 -4.05 -31.88 38.13
C LYS A 151 -4.34 -31.83 39.63
N GLU A 152 -5.03 -30.79 40.10
CA GLU A 152 -5.41 -30.64 41.51
C GLU A 152 -6.47 -31.65 41.94
N ALA A 153 -7.41 -31.98 41.05
CA ALA A 153 -8.42 -33.00 41.25
C ALA A 153 -7.86 -34.45 41.22
N GLY A 154 -6.59 -34.63 40.82
CA GLY A 154 -5.97 -35.94 40.71
C GLY A 154 -6.56 -36.79 39.59
N GLU A 155 -6.96 -36.16 38.47
CA GLU A 155 -7.44 -36.88 37.29
C GLU A 155 -6.33 -37.76 36.67
N SER A 156 -6.73 -38.66 35.75
CA SER A 156 -5.77 -39.55 35.09
C SER A 156 -4.76 -38.75 34.26
N GLU A 157 -3.55 -39.32 34.12
CA GLU A 157 -2.50 -38.71 33.27
C GLU A 157 -2.99 -38.51 31.83
N ASP A 158 -3.80 -39.43 31.31
CA ASP A 158 -4.39 -39.35 29.97
C ASP A 158 -5.34 -38.15 29.84
N ALA A 159 -6.22 -37.92 30.82
CA ALA A 159 -7.16 -36.79 30.80
C ALA A 159 -6.43 -35.44 30.88
N ILE A 160 -5.41 -35.36 31.74
CA ILE A 160 -4.55 -34.17 31.86
C ILE A 160 -3.79 -33.93 30.55
N ALA A 161 -3.32 -34.99 29.88
CA ALA A 161 -2.62 -34.89 28.60
C ALA A 161 -3.52 -34.36 27.48
N GLU A 162 -4.79 -34.80 27.40
CA GLU A 162 -5.76 -34.29 26.43
C GLU A 162 -6.09 -32.80 26.64
N LEU A 163 -6.30 -32.38 27.89
CA LEU A 163 -6.51 -30.98 28.23
C LEU A 163 -5.27 -30.13 27.91
N GLN A 164 -4.08 -30.65 28.20
CA GLN A 164 -2.83 -29.98 27.89
C GLN A 164 -2.65 -29.81 26.37
N ALA A 165 -2.95 -30.85 25.59
CA ALA A 165 -2.92 -30.77 24.12
C ALA A 165 -3.87 -29.70 23.57
N THR A 166 -5.06 -29.56 24.19
CA THR A 166 -6.01 -28.49 23.83
C THR A 166 -5.47 -27.11 24.16
N ALA A 167 -4.92 -26.92 25.37
CA ALA A 167 -4.31 -25.67 25.80
C ALA A 167 -3.13 -25.27 24.89
N ASP A 168 -2.30 -26.23 24.49
CA ASP A 168 -1.15 -26.03 23.61
C ASP A 168 -1.60 -25.69 22.18
N LYS A 169 -2.64 -26.37 21.66
CA LYS A 169 -3.24 -26.05 20.35
C LYS A 169 -3.77 -24.62 20.31
N LEU A 170 -4.52 -24.20 21.33
CA LEU A 170 -5.06 -22.83 21.41
C LEU A 170 -3.94 -21.78 21.57
N GLN A 171 -2.92 -22.09 22.36
CA GLN A 171 -1.74 -21.23 22.51
C GLN A 171 -0.98 -21.08 21.20
N SER A 172 -0.79 -22.18 20.45
CA SER A 172 -0.16 -22.16 19.13
C SER A 172 -1.00 -21.41 18.11
N LEU A 173 -2.33 -21.62 18.08
CA LEU A 173 -3.23 -20.83 17.24
C LEU A 173 -3.09 -19.33 17.52
N ARG A 174 -3.04 -18.93 18.79
CA ARG A 174 -2.84 -17.52 19.17
C ARG A 174 -1.51 -16.95 18.68
N VAL A 175 -0.40 -17.67 18.88
CA VAL A 175 0.96 -17.14 18.67
C VAL A 175 1.52 -17.47 17.30
N ASP A 176 1.49 -18.74 16.90
CA ASP A 176 2.09 -19.21 15.67
C ASP A 176 1.25 -18.89 14.44
N THR A 177 -0.06 -18.74 14.60
CA THR A 177 -0.98 -18.46 13.50
C THR A 177 -1.47 -17.02 13.53
N LEU A 178 -2.30 -16.63 14.49
CA LEU A 178 -2.98 -15.33 14.46
C LEU A 178 -2.01 -14.16 14.61
N LEU A 179 -1.09 -14.22 15.59
CA LEU A 179 -0.09 -13.16 15.77
C LEU A 179 0.85 -13.07 14.57
N ARG A 180 1.36 -14.21 14.07
CA ARG A 180 2.25 -14.20 12.89
C ARG A 180 1.53 -13.69 11.64
N ALA A 181 0.29 -14.09 11.41
CA ALA A 181 -0.52 -13.62 10.29
C ALA A 181 -0.70 -12.10 10.35
N GLU A 182 -1.16 -11.56 11.48
CA GLU A 182 -1.34 -10.10 11.63
C GLU A 182 -0.02 -9.33 11.53
N THR A 183 1.07 -9.88 12.07
CA THR A 183 2.41 -9.28 11.94
C THR A 183 2.86 -9.25 10.49
N LEU A 184 2.79 -10.37 9.79
CA LEU A 184 3.19 -10.49 8.39
C LEU A 184 2.33 -9.59 7.49
N ARG A 185 1.01 -9.57 7.69
CA ARG A 185 0.10 -8.66 7.00
C ARG A 185 0.46 -7.21 7.25
N GLY A 186 0.72 -6.83 8.50
CA GLY A 186 1.14 -5.47 8.85
C GLY A 186 2.43 -5.04 8.15
N LEU A 187 3.44 -5.92 8.09
CA LEU A 187 4.70 -5.66 7.40
C LEU A 187 4.52 -5.51 5.88
N LEU A 188 3.72 -6.38 5.26
CA LEU A 188 3.42 -6.32 3.83
C LEU A 188 2.60 -5.08 3.46
N LEU A 189 1.60 -4.72 4.27
CA LEU A 189 0.80 -3.51 4.08
C LEU A 189 1.60 -2.22 4.32
N THR A 190 2.57 -2.26 5.24
CA THR A 190 3.52 -1.16 5.41
C THR A 190 4.39 -0.99 4.16
N THR A 191 4.88 -2.11 3.61
CA THR A 191 5.65 -2.13 2.35
C THR A 191 4.83 -1.59 1.17
N TYR A 192 3.56 -1.98 1.08
CA TYR A 192 2.62 -1.39 0.14
C TYR A 192 2.47 0.12 0.35
N GLY A 193 2.31 0.58 1.59
CA GLY A 193 2.25 2.01 1.92
C GLY A 193 3.45 2.80 1.39
N PHE A 194 4.67 2.27 1.55
CA PHE A 194 5.88 2.88 0.97
C PHE A 194 5.83 2.95 -0.56
N SER A 195 5.31 1.92 -1.24
CA SER A 195 5.14 1.95 -2.69
C SER A 195 4.17 3.05 -3.15
N VAL A 196 3.07 3.25 -2.40
CA VAL A 196 2.10 4.32 -2.66
C VAL A 196 2.77 5.69 -2.49
N PHE A 197 3.56 5.90 -1.43
CA PHE A 197 4.31 7.15 -1.25
C PHE A 197 5.26 7.42 -2.42
N GLY A 198 5.97 6.39 -2.91
CA GLY A 198 6.81 6.47 -4.10
C GLY A 198 6.03 6.92 -5.33
N GLU A 199 4.88 6.27 -5.61
CA GLU A 199 4.02 6.62 -6.73
C GLU A 199 3.52 8.07 -6.65
N ARG A 200 3.10 8.53 -5.47
CA ARG A 200 2.66 9.92 -5.25
C ARG A 200 3.80 10.92 -5.43
N ALA A 201 5.02 10.59 -4.99
CA ALA A 201 6.20 11.41 -5.24
C ALA A 201 6.47 11.52 -6.76
N GLY A 202 6.33 10.42 -7.51
CA GLY A 202 6.44 10.43 -8.97
C GLY A 202 5.39 11.30 -9.66
N GLN A 203 4.13 11.25 -9.21
CA GLN A 203 3.06 12.11 -9.72
C GLN A 203 3.35 13.60 -9.43
N ALA A 204 3.80 13.93 -8.21
CA ALA A 204 4.18 15.27 -7.83
C ALA A 204 5.38 15.79 -8.65
N ALA A 205 6.37 14.93 -8.92
CA ALA A 205 7.49 15.26 -9.78
C ALA A 205 7.03 15.68 -11.19
N TRP A 206 6.11 14.91 -11.80
CA TRP A 206 5.53 15.24 -13.10
C TRP A 206 4.83 16.60 -13.11
N VAL A 207 4.07 16.92 -12.06
CA VAL A 207 3.43 18.23 -11.91
C VAL A 207 4.48 19.33 -11.83
N CYS A 208 5.54 19.15 -11.04
CA CYS A 208 6.65 20.09 -10.94
C CYS A 208 7.35 20.32 -12.29
N TYR A 209 7.59 19.25 -13.06
CA TYR A 209 8.19 19.36 -14.39
C TYR A 209 7.31 20.10 -15.39
N ALA A 210 6.01 19.80 -15.41
CA ALA A 210 5.06 20.50 -16.27
C ALA A 210 4.98 22.00 -15.91
N ALA A 211 4.87 22.32 -14.62
CA ALA A 211 4.84 23.69 -14.15
C ALA A 211 6.15 24.44 -14.45
N ALA A 212 7.30 23.78 -14.24
CA ALA A 212 8.61 24.34 -14.57
C ALA A 212 8.73 24.66 -16.07
N LEU A 213 8.26 23.76 -16.94
CA LEU A 213 8.28 23.96 -18.39
C LEU A 213 7.38 25.14 -18.80
N VAL A 214 6.14 25.19 -18.30
CA VAL A 214 5.21 26.28 -18.62
C VAL A 214 5.76 27.63 -18.16
N LEU A 215 6.26 27.73 -16.92
CA LEU A 215 6.85 28.97 -16.41
C LEU A 215 8.09 29.38 -17.20
N PHE A 216 8.93 28.42 -17.59
CA PHE A 216 10.10 28.70 -18.41
C PHE A 216 9.72 29.33 -19.76
N LEU A 217 8.71 28.76 -20.44
CA LEU A 217 8.22 29.28 -21.71
C LEU A 217 7.59 30.67 -21.56
N LEU A 218 6.79 30.91 -20.51
CA LEU A 218 6.21 32.22 -20.22
C LEU A 218 7.28 33.26 -19.90
N SER A 219 8.32 32.89 -19.16
CA SER A 219 9.47 33.76 -18.91
C SER A 219 10.22 34.14 -20.17
N ILE A 220 10.43 33.20 -21.10
CA ILE A 220 11.03 33.49 -22.41
C ILE A 220 10.14 34.47 -23.17
N ALA A 221 8.83 34.22 -23.23
CA ALA A 221 7.88 35.10 -23.91
C ALA A 221 7.88 36.52 -23.31
N GLY A 222 7.92 36.63 -21.98
CA GLY A 222 8.02 37.89 -21.26
C GLY A 222 9.32 38.64 -21.56
N LEU A 223 10.46 37.95 -21.61
CA LEU A 223 11.74 38.54 -22.04
C LEU A 223 11.65 39.05 -23.48
N VAL A 224 11.16 38.22 -24.41
CA VAL A 224 11.00 38.61 -25.82
C VAL A 224 10.09 39.84 -25.95
N HIS A 225 8.97 39.91 -25.20
CA HIS A 225 8.09 41.08 -25.19
C HIS A 225 8.80 42.34 -24.65
N ALA A 226 9.57 42.21 -23.58
CA ALA A 226 10.33 43.32 -22.98
C ALA A 226 11.41 43.88 -23.92
N PHE A 227 11.98 43.06 -24.80
CA PHE A 227 12.99 43.49 -25.79
C PHE A 227 12.40 43.97 -27.11
N THR A 228 11.22 43.49 -27.51
CA THR A 228 10.57 43.88 -28.78
C THR A 228 9.81 45.20 -28.67
N SER A 229 9.23 45.53 -27.51
CA SER A 229 8.54 46.82 -27.27
C SER A 229 9.45 48.05 -27.46
N LYS A 230 10.76 47.90 -27.21
CA LYS A 230 11.74 48.96 -27.41
C LYS A 230 11.84 49.44 -28.87
N LYS A 231 11.67 48.54 -29.85
CA LYS A 231 11.68 48.90 -31.28
C LYS A 231 10.49 49.77 -31.69
N ALA A 232 9.34 49.64 -31.03
CA ALA A 232 8.16 50.42 -31.37
C ALA A 232 8.29 51.88 -30.88
N ASP A 233 8.77 52.07 -29.65
CA ASP A 233 8.94 53.40 -29.05
C ASP A 233 10.09 54.19 -29.71
N ASP A 234 11.20 53.53 -30.06
CA ASP A 234 12.33 54.16 -30.77
C ASP A 234 11.95 54.59 -32.21
N VAL A 235 10.98 53.92 -32.85
CA VAL A 235 10.49 54.28 -34.20
C VAL A 235 9.54 55.47 -34.16
N ILE A 236 8.71 55.63 -33.12
CA ILE A 236 7.81 56.79 -32.98
C ILE A 236 8.62 58.06 -32.70
N LEU A 237 9.70 57.99 -31.92
CA LEU A 237 10.56 59.14 -31.61
C LEU A 237 11.44 59.59 -32.79
N ALA A 238 11.63 58.76 -33.82
CA ALA A 238 12.42 59.13 -35.00
C ALA A 238 11.64 59.95 -36.04
N VAL A 239 10.32 60.15 -35.86
CA VAL A 239 9.44 60.81 -36.84
C VAL A 239 9.17 62.30 -36.54
N GLU A 240 9.61 62.84 -35.39
CA GLU A 240 9.40 64.25 -35.04
C GLU A 240 10.67 65.12 -35.16
N HIS A 241 10.89 65.71 -36.34
CA HIS A 241 11.07 67.16 -36.59
C HIS A 241 11.82 67.44 -37.92
N PRO A 242 11.12 67.83 -39.01
CA PRO A 242 11.73 68.74 -39.98
C PRO A 242 11.82 70.14 -39.37
N ALA A 243 13.02 70.73 -39.37
CA ALA A 243 13.26 72.08 -38.88
C ALA A 243 12.53 73.12 -39.77
N PRO A 244 11.88 74.15 -39.20
CA PRO A 244 11.35 75.25 -39.98
C PRO A 244 12.49 76.11 -40.57
N ALA A 245 12.34 76.49 -41.85
CA ALA A 245 13.25 77.33 -42.62
C ALA A 245 13.21 78.81 -42.17
#